data_AF-A0A662RCY7-F1
#
_entry.id   AF-A0A662RCY7-F1
#
_cell.length_a   1.000
_cell.length_b   1.000
_cell.length_c   1.000
_cell.angle_alpha   90.00
_cell.angle_beta   90.00
_cell.angle_gamma   90.00
#
_symmetry.space_group_name_H-M   'P 1'
#
loop_
_entity.id
_entity.type
_entity.pdbx_description
1 polymer ?
#
loop_
_entity_poly.entity_id
_entity_poly.type
_entity_poly.pdbx_seq_one_letter_code
_entity_poly.pdbx_strand_id
1 'polypeptide(L)'
;GGGWFYLDDDSTLPGGKANFGFTARYKNNVSTGKLNFQYKDAGIHLKSTSIDWLMISAVSAQFQGTETISGEGLYTFRVKAKDKGEPGAGVDHFGIRIWDGTDTEDDPYNKAKNMISGGNIQVHTK
;
A
#
# COMPACT_ATOMS: atom_id res chain seq x y z
N GLY A 1 3.17 7.16 6.03
CA GLY A 1 4.47 6.51 6.20
C GLY A 1 5.14 6.31 4.87
N GLY A 2 6.33 5.74 4.86
CA GLY A 2 7.09 5.51 3.63
C GLY A 2 8.32 4.66 3.89
N GLY A 3 8.79 3.98 2.86
CA GLY A 3 9.88 3.03 3.00
C GLY A 3 10.04 2.12 1.80
N TRP A 4 10.77 1.04 2.02
CA TRP A 4 11.03 0.02 1.02
C TRP A 4 11.12 -1.36 1.68
N PHE A 5 10.85 -2.40 0.89
CA PHE A 5 10.89 -3.79 1.32
C PHE A 5 11.27 -4.70 0.16
N TYR A 6 11.84 -5.86 0.49
CA TYR A 6 11.96 -6.96 -0.47
C TYR A 6 10.69 -7.80 -0.43
N LEU A 7 10.17 -8.20 -1.58
CA LEU A 7 8.97 -9.03 -1.67
C LEU A 7 9.18 -10.39 -0.99
N ASP A 8 8.13 -10.92 -0.39
CA ASP A 8 8.13 -12.29 0.15
C ASP A 8 7.69 -13.32 -0.90
N ASP A 9 7.82 -14.61 -0.57
CA ASP A 9 7.52 -15.71 -1.49
C ASP A 9 6.02 -15.86 -1.80
N ASP A 10 5.13 -15.18 -1.07
CA ASP A 10 3.68 -15.13 -1.35
C ASP A 10 3.31 -13.96 -2.29
N SER A 11 4.28 -13.15 -2.71
CA SER A 11 4.09 -12.08 -3.68
C SER A 11 3.96 -12.66 -5.10
N THR A 12 3.10 -12.08 -5.95
CA THR A 12 2.94 -12.52 -7.35
C THR A 12 3.94 -11.88 -8.29
N LEU A 13 4.60 -10.82 -7.83
CA LEU A 13 5.66 -10.13 -8.54
C LEU A 13 7.00 -10.86 -8.33
N PRO A 14 7.94 -10.79 -9.29
CA PRO A 14 9.25 -11.41 -9.14
C PRO A 14 9.97 -10.89 -7.88
N GLY A 15 10.99 -11.60 -7.42
CA GLY A 15 11.83 -11.10 -6.32
C GLY A 15 12.39 -9.71 -6.66
N GLY A 16 12.55 -8.84 -5.67
CA GLY A 16 13.05 -7.49 -5.91
C GLY A 16 12.69 -6.51 -4.82
N LYS A 17 13.05 -5.24 -5.04
CA LYS A 17 12.84 -4.15 -4.08
C LYS A 17 11.65 -3.27 -4.49
N ALA A 18 10.62 -3.24 -3.66
CA ALA A 18 9.52 -2.28 -3.78
C ALA A 18 9.78 -1.04 -2.92
N ASN A 19 9.30 0.11 -3.39
CA ASN A 19 9.30 1.37 -2.64
C ASN A 19 7.86 1.87 -2.51
N PHE A 20 7.54 2.44 -1.36
CA PHE A 20 6.22 2.97 -1.11
C PHE A 20 6.27 4.28 -0.32
N GLY A 21 5.26 5.11 -0.52
CA GLY A 21 4.98 6.28 0.29
C GLY A 21 3.48 6.53 0.29
N PHE A 22 2.91 6.83 1.46
CA PHE A 22 1.49 7.12 1.55
C PHE A 22 1.17 8.10 2.68
N THR A 23 0.04 8.77 2.49
CA THR A 23 -0.73 9.43 3.54
C THR A 23 -2.14 8.89 3.44
N ALA A 24 -2.74 8.46 4.55
CA ALA A 24 -4.15 8.08 4.60
C ALA A 24 -4.71 8.60 5.92
N ARG A 25 -5.75 9.42 5.87
CA ARG A 25 -6.37 10.03 7.04
C ARG A 25 -7.84 10.32 6.81
N TYR A 26 -8.54 10.55 7.91
CA TYR A 26 -9.83 11.21 7.87
C TYR A 26 -9.66 12.72 7.89
N LYS A 27 -10.40 13.43 7.03
CA LYS A 27 -10.56 14.89 7.06
C LYS A 27 -12.05 15.17 7.01
N ASN A 28 -12.59 15.76 8.08
CA ASN A 28 -14.04 16.04 8.22
C ASN A 28 -14.90 14.78 7.99
N ASN A 29 -14.55 13.66 8.63
CA ASN A 29 -15.19 12.35 8.48
C ASN A 29 -15.13 11.73 7.06
N VAL A 30 -14.35 12.29 6.13
CA VAL A 30 -14.12 11.74 4.80
C VAL A 30 -12.70 11.19 4.69
N SER A 31 -12.54 9.99 4.14
CA SER A 31 -11.22 9.42 3.86
C SER A 31 -10.51 10.22 2.78
N THR A 32 -9.23 10.51 2.98
CA THR A 32 -8.41 11.23 2.01
C THR A 32 -6.95 10.83 2.14
N GLY A 33 -6.21 10.95 1.05
CA GLY A 33 -4.82 10.60 1.05
C GLY A 33 -4.22 10.44 -0.34
N LYS A 34 -3.05 9.82 -0.36
CA LYS A 34 -2.26 9.55 -1.56
C LYS A 34 -1.48 8.26 -1.35
N LEU A 35 -1.27 7.54 -2.43
CA LEU A 35 -0.37 6.40 -2.49
C LEU A 35 0.62 6.61 -3.63
N ASN A 36 1.88 6.31 -3.37
CA ASN A 36 2.90 6.11 -4.38
C ASN A 36 3.53 4.74 -4.12
N PHE A 37 3.35 3.81 -5.04
CA PHE A 37 3.97 2.49 -5.01
C PHE A 37 4.77 2.30 -6.30
N GLN A 38 6.04 1.92 -6.15
CA GLN A 38 6.95 1.71 -7.26
C GLN A 38 7.64 0.37 -7.13
N TYR A 39 7.50 -0.42 -8.18
CA TYR A 39 8.19 -1.69 -8.35
C TYR A 39 8.77 -1.77 -9.76
N LYS A 40 10.07 -1.50 -9.86
CA LYS A 40 10.75 -1.26 -11.15
C LYS A 40 10.89 -2.52 -12.00
N ASP A 41 11.07 -3.68 -11.36
CA ASP A 41 11.38 -4.93 -12.05
C ASP A 41 10.19 -5.45 -12.88
N ALA A 42 8.96 -4.99 -12.59
CA ALA A 42 7.77 -5.22 -13.43
C ALA A 42 7.16 -3.91 -14.01
N GLY A 43 7.90 -2.78 -13.97
CA GLY A 43 7.43 -1.51 -14.53
C GLY A 43 6.19 -0.92 -13.84
N ILE A 44 5.88 -1.33 -12.60
CA ILE A 44 4.68 -0.88 -11.89
C ILE A 44 4.97 0.46 -11.21
N HIS A 45 4.16 1.46 -11.54
CA HIS A 45 4.10 2.72 -10.84
C HIS A 45 2.64 3.12 -10.60
N LEU A 46 2.19 2.92 -9.37
CA LEU A 46 0.85 3.30 -8.93
C LEU A 46 0.95 4.60 -8.16
N LYS A 47 0.36 5.66 -8.71
CA LYS A 47 0.31 6.98 -8.08
C LYS A 47 -1.14 7.42 -7.92
N SER A 48 -1.70 7.14 -6.75
CA SER A 48 -3.07 7.53 -6.44
C SER A 48 -3.17 8.85 -5.71
N THR A 49 -4.16 9.64 -6.11
CA THR A 49 -4.49 10.94 -5.51
C THR A 49 -5.76 10.92 -4.66
N SER A 50 -6.38 9.75 -4.51
CA SER A 50 -7.63 9.57 -3.76
C SER A 50 -7.59 8.30 -2.89
N ILE A 51 -8.49 8.24 -1.91
CA ILE A 51 -8.69 7.06 -1.03
C ILE A 51 -10.19 6.90 -0.84
N ASP A 52 -10.74 5.78 -1.32
CA ASP A 52 -12.15 5.45 -1.30
C ASP A 52 -12.63 5.13 0.12
N TRP A 53 -11.83 4.38 0.87
CA TRP A 53 -12.09 4.10 2.28
C TRP A 53 -10.80 3.88 3.07
N LEU A 54 -10.90 4.10 4.38
CA LEU A 54 -9.81 3.95 5.34
C LEU A 54 -10.34 3.31 6.62
N MET A 55 -9.70 2.27 7.11
CA MET A 55 -9.95 1.70 8.43
C MET A 55 -8.68 1.78 9.26
N ILE A 56 -8.77 2.33 10.46
CA ILE A 56 -7.65 2.44 11.40
C ILE A 56 -8.01 1.65 12.65
N SER A 57 -7.10 0.79 13.12
CA SER A 57 -7.25 0.03 14.36
C SER A 57 -5.91 -0.12 15.08
N ALA A 58 -5.78 0.45 16.28
CA ALA A 58 -4.55 0.41 17.09
C ALA A 58 -3.29 0.74 16.27
N VAL A 59 -2.54 -0.29 15.90
CA VAL A 59 -1.27 -0.24 15.16
C VAL A 59 -1.40 -0.52 13.66
N SER A 60 -2.62 -0.59 13.14
CA SER A 60 -2.89 -0.99 11.75
C SER A 60 -3.77 0.02 11.03
N ALA A 61 -3.45 0.26 9.77
CA ALA A 61 -4.30 0.99 8.83
C ALA A 61 -4.51 0.15 7.57
N GLN A 62 -5.75 0.10 7.10
CA GLN A 62 -6.11 -0.46 5.81
C GLN A 62 -6.80 0.61 4.99
N PHE A 63 -6.40 0.78 3.75
CA PHE A 63 -7.04 1.75 2.87
C PHE A 63 -7.06 1.25 1.44
N GLN A 64 -8.04 1.73 0.69
CA GLN A 64 -8.26 1.38 -0.69
C GLN A 64 -8.49 2.63 -1.52
N GLY A 65 -8.11 2.56 -2.78
CA GLY A 65 -8.43 3.56 -3.78
C GLY A 65 -8.51 2.92 -5.15
N THR A 66 -9.04 3.67 -6.10
CA THR A 66 -9.14 3.28 -7.49
C THR A 66 -8.38 4.29 -8.33
N GLU A 67 -7.50 3.83 -9.22
CA GLU A 67 -6.68 4.70 -10.06
C GLU A 67 -6.33 4.00 -11.38
N THR A 68 -5.79 4.76 -12.33
CA THR A 68 -5.11 4.23 -13.52
C THR A 68 -3.66 3.87 -13.19
N ILE A 69 -3.12 2.75 -13.70
CA ILE A 69 -1.68 2.46 -13.61
C ILE A 69 -1.03 3.03 -14.88
N SER A 70 -0.02 3.88 -14.72
CA SER A 70 0.66 4.54 -15.84
C SER A 70 -0.25 5.33 -16.81
N GLY A 71 -1.42 5.78 -16.34
CA GLY A 71 -2.39 6.55 -17.14
C GLY A 71 -3.39 5.72 -17.94
N GLU A 72 -3.32 4.38 -17.84
CA GLU A 72 -4.19 3.46 -18.55
C GLU A 72 -4.89 2.48 -17.58
N GLY A 73 -5.98 1.87 -18.06
CA GLY A 73 -6.75 0.89 -17.31
C GLY A 73 -7.48 1.46 -16.08
N LEU A 74 -8.21 0.60 -15.39
CA LEU A 74 -8.84 0.91 -14.12
C LEU A 74 -8.36 -0.13 -13.13
N TYR A 75 -7.72 0.28 -12.06
CA TYR A 75 -7.20 -0.64 -11.05
C TYR A 75 -7.64 -0.22 -9.67
N THR A 76 -8.13 -1.16 -8.89
CA THR A 76 -8.32 -0.97 -7.45
C THR A 76 -7.09 -1.47 -6.70
N PHE A 77 -6.60 -0.68 -5.74
CA PHE A 77 -5.55 -1.12 -4.82
C PHE A 77 -6.05 -1.17 -3.40
N ARG A 78 -5.55 -2.10 -2.60
CA ARG A 78 -5.78 -2.15 -1.16
C ARG A 78 -4.46 -2.32 -0.43
N VAL A 79 -4.16 -1.36 0.44
CA VAL A 79 -2.97 -1.37 1.29
C VAL A 79 -3.34 -1.81 2.70
N LYS A 80 -2.46 -2.61 3.30
CA LYS A 80 -2.43 -2.90 4.73
C LYS A 80 -1.07 -2.48 5.29
N ALA A 81 -1.08 -1.47 6.16
CA ALA A 81 0.08 -0.96 6.84
C ALA A 81 0.01 -1.30 8.34
N LYS A 82 1.12 -1.72 8.93
CA LYS A 82 1.24 -1.99 10.37
C LYS A 82 2.46 -1.26 10.94
N ASP A 83 2.23 -0.43 11.96
CA ASP A 83 3.21 0.28 12.78
C ASP A 83 3.53 -0.57 14.01
N LYS A 84 4.67 -1.26 14.01
CA LYS A 84 5.01 -2.25 15.05
C LYS A 84 6.18 -1.83 15.93
N GLY A 85 6.80 -0.67 15.69
CA GLY A 85 7.85 -0.16 16.55
C GLY A 85 8.65 0.97 15.94
N GLU A 86 9.55 1.53 16.75
CA GLU A 86 10.48 2.58 16.34
C GLU A 86 11.92 2.13 16.70
N PRO A 87 12.86 2.06 15.73
CA PRO A 87 12.66 2.33 14.31
C PRO A 87 11.78 1.29 13.61
N GLY A 88 10.99 1.71 12.62
CA GLY A 88 10.06 0.84 11.90
C GLY A 88 10.71 -0.23 11.01
N ALA A 89 11.96 -0.02 10.58
CA ALA A 89 12.70 -1.00 9.78
C ALA A 89 12.89 -2.32 10.53
N GLY A 90 12.53 -3.44 9.88
CA GLY A 90 12.60 -4.79 10.43
C GLY A 90 11.40 -5.18 11.30
N VAL A 91 10.45 -4.27 11.56
CA VAL A 91 9.28 -4.54 12.41
C VAL A 91 7.97 -4.15 11.73
N ASP A 92 7.90 -2.97 11.13
CA ASP A 92 6.71 -2.50 10.41
C ASP A 92 6.43 -3.36 9.20
N HIS A 93 5.16 -3.48 8.83
CA HIS A 93 4.75 -4.24 7.67
C HIS A 93 3.98 -3.36 6.69
N PHE A 94 4.31 -3.53 5.41
CA PHE A 94 3.55 -3.00 4.31
C PHE A 94 3.09 -4.15 3.42
N GLY A 95 1.84 -4.10 2.99
CA GLY A 95 1.31 -4.99 1.97
C GLY A 95 0.36 -4.23 1.06
N ILE A 96 0.40 -4.57 -0.23
CA ILE A 96 -0.48 -4.05 -1.26
C ILE A 96 -1.05 -5.20 -2.08
N ARG A 97 -2.33 -5.09 -2.41
CA ARG A 97 -3.02 -5.89 -3.41
C ARG A 97 -3.57 -4.95 -4.48
N ILE A 98 -3.57 -5.41 -5.73
CA ILE A 98 -3.99 -4.66 -6.90
C ILE A 98 -4.86 -5.60 -7.75
N TRP A 99 -6.05 -5.13 -8.11
CA TRP A 99 -7.00 -5.81 -8.99
C TRP A 99 -7.15 -5.03 -10.29
N ASP A 100 -7.41 -5.75 -11.38
CA ASP A 100 -7.84 -5.14 -12.64
C ASP A 100 -9.36 -4.93 -12.59
N GLY A 101 -9.80 -3.70 -12.78
CA GLY A 101 -11.17 -3.26 -12.52
C GLY A 101 -11.47 -2.99 -11.04
N THR A 102 -12.75 -3.05 -10.71
CA THR A 102 -13.30 -2.70 -9.38
C THR A 102 -13.69 -3.90 -8.53
N ASP A 103 -13.66 -5.11 -9.10
CA ASP A 103 -13.98 -6.33 -8.37
C ASP A 103 -12.80 -6.70 -7.47
N THR A 104 -13.02 -6.68 -6.15
CA THR A 104 -12.00 -7.02 -5.16
C THR A 104 -12.29 -8.33 -4.42
N GLU A 105 -13.30 -9.08 -4.86
CA GLU A 105 -13.64 -10.39 -4.30
C GLU A 105 -12.82 -11.51 -4.94
N ASP A 106 -12.39 -11.32 -6.19
CA ASP A 106 -11.46 -12.20 -6.90
C ASP A 106 -10.02 -12.11 -6.38
N ASP A 107 -9.16 -13.02 -6.84
CA ASP A 107 -7.74 -12.98 -6.56
C ASP A 107 -7.09 -11.72 -7.16
N PRO A 108 -6.18 -11.05 -6.43
CA PRO A 108 -5.54 -9.85 -6.91
C PRO A 108 -4.62 -10.15 -8.10
N TYR A 109 -4.75 -9.35 -9.16
CA TYR A 109 -3.84 -9.35 -10.31
C TYR A 109 -2.37 -9.22 -9.88
N ASN A 110 -2.09 -8.34 -8.91
CA ASN A 110 -0.78 -8.25 -8.27
C ASN A 110 -0.87 -8.14 -6.75
N LYS A 111 0.03 -8.82 -6.04
CA LYS A 111 0.24 -8.63 -4.60
C LYS A 111 1.72 -8.58 -4.25
N ALA A 112 2.04 -7.70 -3.31
CA ALA A 112 3.36 -7.58 -2.72
C ALA A 112 3.23 -7.24 -1.24
N LYS A 113 3.99 -7.91 -0.38
CA LYS A 113 4.04 -7.59 1.05
C LYS A 113 5.39 -8.00 1.63
N ASN A 114 5.80 -7.32 2.70
CA ASN A 114 6.78 -7.83 3.66
C ASN A 114 6.91 -6.90 4.87
N MET A 115 7.80 -7.26 5.79
CA MET A 115 8.45 -6.31 6.70
C MET A 115 9.21 -5.25 5.90
N ILE A 116 9.11 -3.99 6.32
CA ILE A 116 9.87 -2.92 5.69
C ILE A 116 11.35 -3.07 6.08
N SER A 117 12.23 -2.96 5.09
CA SER A 117 13.68 -3.05 5.30
C SER A 117 14.32 -1.66 5.47
N GLY A 118 13.56 -0.59 5.20
CA GLY A 118 13.92 0.77 5.57
C GLY A 118 12.74 1.73 5.45
N GLY A 119 12.81 2.85 6.20
CA GLY A 119 11.71 3.79 6.34
C GLY A 119 10.93 3.60 7.65
N ASN A 120 9.72 4.14 7.72
CA ASN A 120 8.87 4.09 8.90
C ASN A 120 7.37 4.18 8.54
N ILE A 121 6.53 3.46 9.27
CA ILE A 121 5.07 3.54 9.22
C ILE A 121 4.59 4.02 10.58
N GLN A 122 3.87 5.14 10.60
CA GLN A 122 3.25 5.66 11.80
C GLN A 122 1.73 5.63 11.64
N VAL A 123 1.04 5.03 12.61
CA VAL A 123 -0.42 5.00 12.69
C VAL A 123 -0.87 5.86 13.87
N HIS A 124 -1.69 6.88 13.57
CA HIS A 124 -2.31 7.73 14.59
C HIS A 124 -3.80 7.40 14.69
N THR A 125 -4.27 7.12 15.90
CA THR A 125 -5.67 6.73 16.19
C THR A 125 -6.52 7.88 16.77
N LYS A 126 -5.93 9.07 16.92
CA LYS A 126 -6.56 10.28 17.46
C LYS A 126 -6.36 11.46 16.52
#